data_AF-A0AAJ2FXV5-F1
#
_entry.id   AF-A0AAJ2FXV5-F1
#
_cell.length_a   1.000
_cell.length_b   1.000
_cell.length_c   1.000
_cell.angle_alpha   90.00
_cell.angle_beta   90.00
_cell.angle_gamma   90.00
#
_symmetry.space_group_name_H-M   'P 1'
#
loop_
_entity.id
_entity.type
_entity.pdbx_description
1 polymer ?
#
loop_
_entity_poly.entity_id
_entity_poly.type
_entity_poly.pdbx_seq_one_letter_code
_entity_poly.pdbx_strand_id
1 'polypeptide(L)'
;MRILDLYGRMVAAGHWRDYAMDFHRDAAIFSAFRRAAERPEYRIEKRPALRSRQGMWALVSEAGAILKRGDELSNVLAPVERKLMKLVGD
;
A
#
# COMPACT_ATOMS: atom_id res chain seq x y z
N MET A 1 -2.91 -12.82 -0.63
CA MET A 1 -2.38 -12.85 0.75
C MET A 1 -1.41 -11.71 1.05
N ARG A 2 -0.44 -11.39 0.18
CA ARG A 2 0.68 -10.46 0.45
C ARG A 2 0.37 -9.06 1.05
N ILE A 3 -0.75 -8.41 0.70
CA ILE A 3 -1.11 -7.11 1.29
C ILE A 3 -1.55 -7.25 2.74
N LEU A 4 -2.40 -8.25 3.04
CA LEU A 4 -2.88 -8.49 4.40
C LEU A 4 -1.75 -9.00 5.31
N ASP A 5 -0.81 -9.78 4.76
CA ASP A 5 0.38 -10.22 5.49
C ASP A 5 1.29 -9.04 5.85
N LEU A 6 1.47 -8.07 4.94
CA LEU A 6 2.18 -6.83 5.25
C LEU A 6 1.41 -6.00 6.28
N TYR A 7 0.09 -5.88 6.14
CA TYR A 7 -0.75 -5.17 7.09
C TYR A 7 -0.62 -5.74 8.50
N GLY A 8 -0.75 -7.06 8.68
CA GLY A 8 -0.60 -7.71 9.98
C GLY A 8 0.74 -7.42 10.64
N ARG A 9 1.84 -7.42 9.87
CA ARG A 9 3.16 -7.05 10.40
C ARG A 9 3.27 -5.57 10.76
N MET A 10 2.67 -4.68 10.00
CA MET A 10 2.64 -3.24 10.30
C MET A 10 1.80 -2.93 11.55
N VAL A 11 0.69 -3.67 11.76
CA VAL A 11 -0.11 -3.60 12.98
C VAL A 11 0.68 -4.12 14.18
N ALA A 12 1.36 -5.26 14.03
CA ALA A 12 2.19 -5.83 15.09
C ALA A 12 3.34 -4.89 15.49
N ALA A 13 3.89 -4.13 14.55
CA ALA A 13 4.89 -3.08 14.80
C ALA A 13 4.27 -1.75 15.28
N GLY A 14 2.95 -1.66 15.47
CA GLY A 14 2.26 -0.48 15.99
C GLY A 14 2.10 0.69 15.02
N HIS A 15 2.41 0.49 13.73
CA HIS A 15 2.37 1.56 12.72
C HIS A 15 1.02 1.74 12.07
N TRP A 16 0.31 0.65 11.79
CA TRP A 16 -1.04 0.71 11.23
C TRP A 16 -2.07 0.27 12.26
N ARG A 17 -3.25 0.89 12.19
CA ARG A 17 -4.35 0.62 13.13
C ARG A 17 -5.65 0.30 12.42
N ASP A 18 -5.79 0.73 11.17
CA ASP A 18 -6.99 0.51 10.39
C ASP A 18 -6.65 0.40 8.90
N TYR A 19 -7.58 -0.13 8.13
CA TYR A 19 -7.50 -0.20 6.68
C TYR A 19 -8.88 -0.06 6.03
N ALA A 20 -8.89 0.38 4.78
CA ALA A 20 -10.09 0.37 3.94
C ALA A 20 -9.78 -0.32 2.61
N MET A 21 -10.79 -0.97 2.04
CA MET A 21 -10.74 -1.55 0.71
C MET A 21 -11.87 -0.97 -0.12
N ASP A 22 -11.51 -0.15 -1.10
CA ASP A 22 -12.45 0.47 -2.03
C ASP A 22 -12.37 -0.24 -3.38
N PHE A 23 -13.53 -0.67 -3.87
CA PHE A 23 -13.66 -1.32 -5.18
C PHE A 23 -14.48 -0.43 -6.10
N HIS A 24 -13.80 0.16 -7.07
CA HIS A 24 -14.40 0.90 -8.16
C HIS A 24 -14.43 0.04 -9.42
N ARG A 25 -15.21 0.46 -10.41
CA ARG A 25 -15.31 -0.21 -11.72
C ARG A 25 -13.94 -0.48 -12.35
N ASP A 26 -13.03 0.49 -12.25
CA ASP A 26 -11.73 0.46 -12.95
C ASP A 26 -10.53 0.28 -12.01
N ALA A 27 -10.76 0.26 -10.70
CA ALA A 27 -9.69 0.26 -9.71
C ALA A 27 -10.09 -0.48 -8.42
N ALA A 28 -9.13 -1.23 -7.86
CA ALA A 28 -9.20 -1.67 -6.48
C ALA A 28 -8.14 -0.93 -5.66
N ILE A 29 -8.53 -0.39 -4.51
CA ILE A 29 -7.67 0.45 -3.67
C ILE A 29 -7.64 -0.16 -2.27
N PHE A 30 -6.45 -0.41 -1.76
CA PHE A 30 -6.23 -0.71 -0.35
C PHE A 30 -5.60 0.52 0.30
N SER A 31 -6.22 1.04 1.35
CA SER A 31 -5.79 2.22 2.09
C SER A 31 -5.36 1.79 3.50
N ALA A 32 -4.15 2.14 3.93
CA ALA A 32 -3.65 1.84 5.27
C ALA A 32 -3.55 3.10 6.12
N PHE A 33 -4.04 3.04 7.36
CA PHE A 33 -4.14 4.19 8.25
C PHE A 33 -3.28 4.03 9.51
N ARG A 34 -2.56 5.09 9.88
CA ARG A 34 -1.85 5.17 11.17
C ARG A 34 -2.81 5.37 12.34
N ARG A 35 -3.90 6.10 12.12
CA ARG A 35 -4.99 6.33 13.08
C ARG A 35 -6.33 6.40 12.37
N ALA A 36 -7.40 6.02 13.06
CA ALA A 36 -8.76 6.18 12.55
C ALA A 36 -9.06 7.67 12.33
N ALA A 37 -9.68 8.00 11.18
CA ALA A 37 -10.00 9.35 10.69
C ALA A 37 -8.83 10.21 10.13
N GLU A 38 -7.61 9.70 10.04
CA GLU A 38 -6.52 10.40 9.32
C GLU A 38 -6.51 10.07 7.81
N ARG A 39 -5.73 10.82 7.03
CA ARG A 39 -5.41 10.42 5.65
C ARG A 39 -4.66 9.09 5.67
N PRO A 40 -4.90 8.20 4.69
CA PRO A 40 -4.17 6.94 4.61
C PRO A 40 -2.69 7.24 4.36
N GLU A 41 -1.82 6.64 5.17
CA GLU A 41 -0.37 6.79 5.04
C GLU A 41 0.12 6.25 3.69
N TYR A 42 -0.48 5.13 3.28
CA TYR A 42 -0.26 4.52 1.99
C TYR A 42 -1.58 4.09 1.36
N ARG A 43 -1.66 4.24 0.03
CA ARG A 43 -2.66 3.58 -0.79
C ARG A 43 -1.98 2.68 -1.81
N ILE A 44 -2.47 1.46 -1.95
CA ILE A 44 -2.08 0.52 -2.99
C ILE A 44 -3.22 0.44 -3.97
N GLU A 45 -3.00 0.92 -5.18
CA GLU A 45 -4.00 0.92 -6.24
C GLU A 45 -3.69 -0.15 -7.28
N LYS A 46 -4.72 -0.88 -7.71
CA LYS A 46 -4.68 -1.79 -8.86
C LYS A 46 -5.60 -1.27 -9.94
N ARG A 47 -5.05 -0.90 -11.11
CA ARG A 47 -5.76 -0.41 -12.29
C ARG A 47 -5.43 -1.30 -13.49
N PRO A 48 -6.25 -2.33 -13.79
CA PRO A 48 -5.95 -3.32 -14.84
C PRO A 48 -5.69 -2.71 -16.22
N ALA A 49 -6.35 -1.60 -16.57
CA ALA A 49 -6.16 -0.88 -17.82
C ALA A 49 -4.72 -0.37 -18.05
N LEU A 50 -3.91 -0.28 -16.99
CA LEU A 50 -2.52 0.19 -17.07
C LEU A 50 -1.49 -0.94 -17.16
N ARG A 51 -1.92 -2.22 -17.17
CA ARG A 51 -1.04 -3.40 -17.26
C ARG A 51 -0.06 -3.30 -18.43
N SER A 52 -0.52 -3.00 -19.63
CA SER A 52 0.35 -2.93 -20.81
C SER A 52 0.99 -1.55 -21.02
N ARG A 53 0.97 -0.68 -20.00
CA ARG A 53 1.47 0.70 -20.08
C ARG A 53 2.57 0.93 -19.04
N GLN A 54 2.20 1.54 -17.93
CA GLN A 54 3.11 1.97 -16.87
C GLN A 54 3.09 1.05 -15.64
N GLY A 55 2.36 -0.06 -15.72
CA GLY A 55 2.14 -0.98 -14.62
C GLY A 55 0.77 -0.82 -13.97
N MET A 56 0.11 -1.96 -13.71
CA MET A 56 -1.24 -1.98 -13.12
C MET A 56 -1.25 -1.63 -11.62
N TRP A 57 -0.12 -1.73 -10.91
CA TRP A 57 -0.05 -1.46 -9.47
C TRP A 57 0.67 -0.15 -9.18
N ALA A 58 0.18 0.59 -8.18
CA ALA A 58 0.84 1.80 -7.69
C ALA A 58 0.81 1.86 -6.15
N LEU A 59 1.92 2.33 -5.57
CA LEU A 59 2.01 2.75 -4.17
C LEU A 59 1.95 4.27 -4.14
N VAL A 60 0.99 4.80 -3.40
CA VAL A 60 0.73 6.23 -3.28
C VAL A 60 0.95 6.65 -1.83
N SER A 61 1.63 7.78 -1.61
CA SER A 61 1.85 8.35 -0.29
C SER A 61 0.62 9.07 0.26
N GLU A 62 0.67 9.41 1.54
CA GLU A 62 -0.32 10.27 2.21
C GLU A 62 -0.58 11.59 1.46
N ALA A 63 0.46 12.18 0.84
CA ALA A 63 0.38 13.40 0.06
C ALA A 63 -0.20 13.20 -1.36
N GLY A 64 -0.52 11.96 -1.75
CA GLY A 64 -1.02 11.62 -3.08
C GLY A 64 0.07 11.39 -4.14
N ALA A 65 1.35 11.45 -3.77
CA ALA A 65 2.45 11.21 -4.71
C ALA A 65 2.63 9.71 -4.97
N ILE A 66 2.89 9.33 -6.23
CA ILE A 66 3.22 7.93 -6.56
C ILE A 66 4.66 7.65 -6.15
N LEU A 67 4.85 6.80 -5.14
CA LEU A 67 6.16 6.40 -4.64
C LEU A 67 6.78 5.27 -5.48
N LYS A 68 5.93 4.37 -5.98
CA LYS A 68 6.34 3.25 -6.82
C LYS A 68 5.19 2.81 -7.72
N ARG A 69 5.54 2.31 -8.90
CA ARG A 69 4.60 1.74 -9.86
C ARG A 69 5.22 0.52 -10.56
N GLY A 70 4.41 -0.45 -10.96
CA GLY A 70 4.86 -1.63 -11.71
C GLY A 70 3.76 -2.66 -11.97
N ASP A 71 4.14 -3.74 -12.65
CA ASP A 71 3.22 -4.85 -12.99
C ASP A 71 3.05 -5.86 -11.86
N GLU A 72 4.03 -5.93 -10.96
CA GLU A 72 3.99 -6.85 -9.84
C GLU A 72 3.77 -6.12 -8.52
N LEU A 73 2.85 -6.69 -7.73
CA LEU A 73 2.51 -6.19 -6.41
C LEU A 73 3.73 -6.22 -5.46
N SER A 74 4.54 -7.29 -5.51
CA SER A 74 5.78 -7.45 -4.75
C SER A 74 6.69 -6.22 -4.81
N ASN A 75 6.98 -5.77 -6.04
CA ASN A 75 7.88 -4.65 -6.30
C ASN A 75 7.32 -3.32 -5.80
N VAL A 76 5.99 -3.18 -5.80
CA VAL A 76 5.28 -2.01 -5.29
C VAL A 76 5.24 -1.99 -3.76
N LEU A 77 5.22 -3.15 -3.09
CA LEU A 77 5.25 -3.25 -1.63
C LEU A 77 6.65 -3.11 -1.01
N ALA A 78 7.71 -3.37 -1.77
CA ALA A 78 9.10 -3.33 -1.29
C ALA A 78 9.52 -2.04 -0.54
N PRO A 79 9.05 -0.83 -0.89
CA PRO A 79 9.34 0.38 -0.09
C PRO A 79 8.77 0.32 1.34
N VAL A 80 7.56 -0.22 1.49
CA VAL A 80 6.90 -0.35 2.80
C VAL A 80 7.56 -1.47 3.61
N GLU A 81 7.88 -2.60 2.98
CA GLU A 81 8.60 -3.70 3.62
C GLU A 81 9.98 -3.26 4.15
N ARG A 82 10.73 -2.48 3.35
CA ARG A 82 12.01 -1.91 3.80
C ARG A 82 11.86 -0.92 4.95
N LYS A 83 10.78 -0.12 4.96
CA LYS A 83 10.47 0.78 6.07
C LYS A 83 10.22 -0.03 7.34
N LEU A 84 9.39 -1.07 7.27
CA LEU A 84 9.13 -1.98 8.39
C LEU A 84 10.41 -2.61 8.94
N MET A 85 11.31 -3.10 8.07
CA MET A 85 12.58 -3.69 8.51
C MET A 85 13.45 -2.71 9.30
N LYS A 86 13.46 -1.43 8.93
CA LYS A 86 14.18 -0.40 9.69
C LYS A 86 13.55 -0.09 11.04
N LEU A 87 12.24 -0.25 11.16
CA LEU A 87 11.48 0.08 12.38
C LEU A 87 11.51 -1.02 13.43
N VAL A 88 11.74 -2.28 13.01
CA VAL A 88 11.82 -3.46 13.90
C VAL A 88 13.28 -3.78 14.27
N GLY A 89 14.26 -3.16 13.60
CA GLY A 89 15.68 -3.35 13.85
C GLY A 89 16.27 -2.49 14.98
N ASP A 90 15.47 -1.57 15.53
CA ASP A 90 15.76 -0.74 16.71
C ASP A 90 14.92 -1.22 17.91
#